data_AF-A0A9E4DU56-F1
#
_entry.id   AF-A0A9E4DU56-F1
#
_cell.length_a   1.000
_cell.length_b   1.000
_cell.length_c   1.000
_cell.angle_alpha   90.00
_cell.angle_beta   90.00
_cell.angle_gamma   90.00
#
_symmetry.space_group_name_H-M   'P 1'
#
loop_
_entity.id
_entity.type
_entity.pdbx_description
1 polymer ?
#
loop_
_entity_poly.entity_id
_entity_poly.type
_entity_poly.pdbx_seq_one_letter_code
_entity_poly.pdbx_strand_id
1 'polypeptide(L)'
;MATHAGKICGVAEAAARLRSPFAHEEFSPLLGETPLIVDLAQAAPGLSGAETSAFASALSTLPCPTIGWTDRAGAAAAPLSEHFDLLLDDDSDLETVLGWVERRPLASMAAAQLMRHSQDADLHEALIAESLVYSTLQSGPEFAAWLAGRGAPRTRPSNPEPAVLVERDGDRLALTFNRPEKRNAFSAQMRDALAEGLRIAQADESLQVVLRGAGDAFCSGGDLDEFGTVPDPATAHAIRSTRNAGRILSSIAPRVRVELHGACVGAGIELPAFAGRVAARPDAFFQLPEVSLGLVPGAGGTASLPRRIGRQRTLYMALTGHRIDAPTALAWGLVDELSD
;
A
#
# COMPACT_ATOMS: atom_id res chain seq x y z
N MET A 1 7.25 -15.37 24.03
CA MET A 1 7.04 -16.84 23.90
C MET A 1 5.77 -17.37 24.59
N ALA A 2 4.79 -16.52 24.88
CA ALA A 2 3.41 -16.95 25.06
C ALA A 2 2.54 -15.89 24.38
N THR A 3 1.51 -16.28 23.62
CA THR A 3 0.15 -15.64 23.52
C THR A 3 -0.63 -15.83 22.21
N HIS A 4 -0.20 -16.71 21.27
CA HIS A 4 -0.88 -16.84 19.97
C HIS A 4 -1.40 -18.24 19.61
N ALA A 5 -1.04 -19.26 20.39
CA ALA A 5 -1.38 -20.66 20.12
C ALA A 5 -2.89 -20.96 20.06
N GLY A 6 -3.75 -20.05 20.53
CA GLY A 6 -5.22 -20.17 20.41
C GLY A 6 -5.83 -19.49 19.18
N LYS A 7 -5.06 -18.71 18.41
CA LYS A 7 -5.54 -18.01 17.20
C LYS A 7 -5.11 -18.68 15.89
N ILE A 8 -4.09 -19.55 15.94
CA ILE A 8 -3.59 -20.29 14.78
C ILE A 8 -4.33 -21.62 14.71
N CYS A 9 -5.02 -21.88 13.60
CA CYS A 9 -5.72 -23.13 13.36
C CYS A 9 -5.04 -23.95 12.27
N GLY A 10 -5.22 -25.27 12.27
CA GLY A 10 -4.72 -26.13 11.19
C GLY A 10 -5.57 -26.01 9.92
N VAL A 11 -5.02 -26.42 8.77
CA VAL A 11 -5.73 -26.37 7.47
C VAL A 11 -7.11 -27.04 7.49
N ALA A 12 -7.24 -28.21 8.14
CA ALA A 12 -8.52 -28.94 8.21
C ALA A 12 -9.58 -28.19 9.02
N GLU A 13 -9.18 -27.54 10.11
CA GLU A 13 -10.07 -26.71 10.94
C GLU A 13 -10.47 -25.45 10.19
N ALA A 14 -9.51 -24.75 9.56
CA ALA A 14 -9.79 -23.61 8.71
C ALA A 14 -10.79 -23.96 7.60
N ALA A 15 -10.60 -25.10 6.91
CA ALA A 15 -11.50 -25.56 5.87
C ALA A 15 -12.92 -25.85 6.40
N ALA A 16 -13.06 -26.36 7.63
CA ALA A 16 -14.36 -26.57 8.26
C ALA A 16 -15.05 -25.24 8.58
N ARG A 17 -14.31 -24.26 9.14
CA ARG A 17 -14.82 -22.91 9.43
C ARG A 17 -15.24 -22.18 8.16
N LEU A 18 -14.45 -22.24 7.10
CA LEU A 18 -14.74 -21.61 5.81
C LEU A 18 -15.97 -22.18 5.09
N ARG A 19 -16.39 -23.42 5.42
CA ARG A 19 -17.63 -24.02 4.89
C ARG A 19 -18.88 -23.62 5.68
N SER A 20 -18.72 -22.94 6.82
CA SER A 20 -19.85 -22.43 7.59
C SER A 20 -20.64 -21.42 6.73
N PRO A 21 -21.98 -21.50 6.69
CA PRO A 21 -22.78 -20.47 6.03
C PRO A 21 -22.66 -19.10 6.73
N PHE A 22 -22.06 -19.06 7.94
CA PHE A 22 -21.82 -17.86 8.73
C PHE A 22 -20.36 -17.39 8.69
N ALA A 23 -19.52 -17.98 7.82
CA ALA A 23 -18.09 -17.69 7.80
C ALA A 23 -17.80 -16.19 7.60
N HIS A 24 -18.61 -15.47 6.83
CA HIS A 24 -18.43 -14.03 6.63
C HIS A 24 -18.67 -13.23 7.91
N GLU A 25 -19.69 -13.57 8.70
CA GLU A 25 -19.96 -12.95 9.99
C GLU A 25 -18.92 -13.35 11.05
N GLU A 26 -18.54 -14.63 11.07
CA GLU A 26 -17.55 -15.19 12.00
C GLU A 26 -16.13 -14.64 11.79
N PHE A 27 -15.80 -14.18 10.58
CA PHE A 27 -14.51 -13.58 10.21
C PHE A 27 -14.63 -12.09 9.85
N SER A 28 -15.60 -11.40 10.45
CA SER A 28 -15.81 -9.96 10.27
C SER A 28 -15.23 -9.15 11.43
N PRO A 29 -14.69 -7.95 11.18
CA PRO A 29 -14.24 -7.04 12.24
C PRO A 29 -15.38 -6.55 13.16
N LEU A 30 -16.64 -6.80 12.82
CA LEU A 30 -17.80 -6.35 13.60
C LEU A 30 -18.25 -7.34 14.67
N LEU A 31 -18.10 -8.64 14.42
CA LEU A 31 -18.72 -9.71 15.23
C LEU A 31 -17.75 -10.87 15.52
N GLY A 32 -16.69 -10.99 14.73
CA GLY A 32 -15.95 -12.23 14.57
C GLY A 32 -14.49 -12.17 15.01
N GLU A 33 -13.80 -13.29 14.79
CA GLU A 33 -12.36 -13.42 15.02
C GLU A 33 -11.60 -12.94 13.78
N THR A 34 -10.73 -11.94 13.95
CA THR A 34 -9.88 -11.45 12.87
C THR A 34 -8.44 -11.28 13.35
N PRO A 35 -7.43 -11.56 12.50
CA PRO A 35 -7.49 -12.18 11.17
C PRO A 35 -7.68 -13.72 11.24
N LEU A 36 -7.92 -14.37 10.10
CA LEU A 36 -7.78 -15.83 9.99
C LEU A 36 -6.30 -16.20 9.87
N ILE A 37 -5.78 -17.02 10.78
CA ILE A 37 -4.39 -17.49 10.78
C ILE A 37 -4.38 -19.02 10.65
N VAL A 38 -3.69 -19.52 9.63
CA VAL A 38 -3.64 -20.95 9.32
C VAL A 38 -2.19 -21.43 9.39
N ASP A 39 -1.94 -22.46 10.20
CA ASP A 39 -0.66 -23.17 10.24
C ASP A 39 -0.48 -23.96 8.94
N LEU A 40 0.49 -23.52 8.13
CA LEU A 40 0.94 -24.15 6.90
C LEU A 40 2.27 -24.92 7.08
N ALA A 41 2.89 -24.85 8.27
CA ALA A 41 4.12 -25.58 8.58
C ALA A 41 3.86 -27.07 8.80
N GLN A 42 2.69 -27.40 9.36
CA GLN A 42 2.26 -28.79 9.48
C GLN A 42 1.82 -29.32 8.11
N ALA A 43 2.28 -30.53 7.75
CA ALA A 43 1.85 -31.21 6.53
C ALA A 43 0.32 -31.30 6.52
N ALA A 44 -0.32 -30.55 5.62
CA ALA A 44 -1.75 -30.62 5.43
C ALA A 44 -2.11 -32.06 5.00
N PRO A 45 -3.22 -32.64 5.48
CA PRO A 45 -3.83 -33.74 4.73
C PRO A 45 -4.08 -33.20 3.32
N GLY A 46 -3.69 -33.98 2.30
CA GLY A 46 -3.78 -33.55 0.91
C GLY A 46 -5.23 -33.22 0.55
N LEU A 47 -5.57 -31.94 0.52
CA LEU A 47 -6.82 -31.46 -0.06
C LEU A 47 -6.83 -31.91 -1.51
N SER A 48 -7.95 -32.49 -1.95
CA SER A 48 -8.17 -32.71 -3.38
C SER A 48 -8.14 -31.39 -4.13
N GLY A 49 -7.92 -31.41 -5.46
CA GLY A 49 -7.90 -30.17 -6.25
C GLY A 49 -9.19 -29.34 -6.13
N ALA A 50 -10.34 -30.01 -5.99
CA ALA A 50 -11.62 -29.34 -5.77
C ALA A 50 -11.71 -28.68 -4.39
N GLU A 51 -11.20 -29.34 -3.35
CA GLU A 51 -11.16 -28.77 -1.99
C GLU A 51 -10.20 -27.59 -1.90
N THR A 52 -9.03 -27.67 -2.54
CA THR A 52 -8.09 -26.54 -2.63
C THR A 52 -8.71 -25.34 -3.34
N SER A 53 -9.41 -25.56 -4.46
CA SER A 53 -10.10 -24.49 -5.18
C SER A 53 -11.24 -23.87 -4.35
N ALA A 54 -12.04 -24.68 -3.66
CA ALA A 54 -13.08 -24.19 -2.77
C ALA A 54 -12.51 -23.40 -1.58
N PHE A 55 -11.41 -23.87 -1.00
CA PHE A 55 -10.70 -23.19 0.09
C PHE A 55 -10.16 -21.82 -0.37
N ALA A 56 -9.47 -21.78 -1.52
CA ALA A 56 -8.97 -20.55 -2.12
C ALA A 56 -10.11 -19.54 -2.41
N SER A 57 -11.23 -20.02 -2.96
CA SER A 57 -12.41 -19.20 -3.22
C SER A 57 -13.06 -18.67 -1.95
N ALA A 58 -13.00 -19.40 -0.83
CA ALA A 58 -13.53 -18.92 0.44
C ALA A 58 -12.59 -17.88 1.08
N LEU A 59 -11.27 -18.11 1.03
CA LEU A 59 -10.30 -17.13 1.53
C LEU A 59 -10.41 -15.78 0.83
N SER A 60 -10.61 -15.78 -0.50
CA SER A 60 -10.63 -14.54 -1.27
C SER A 60 -11.80 -13.62 -0.92
N THR A 61 -12.89 -14.16 -0.37
CA THR A 61 -14.12 -13.42 -0.06
C THR A 61 -14.26 -13.03 1.42
N LEU A 62 -13.37 -13.51 2.30
CA LEU A 62 -13.46 -13.20 3.74
C LEU A 62 -13.29 -11.69 4.03
N PRO A 63 -14.09 -11.13 4.96
CA PRO A 63 -13.98 -9.73 5.39
C PRO A 63 -12.91 -9.52 6.46
N CYS A 64 -11.74 -10.16 6.31
CA CYS A 64 -10.56 -9.89 7.13
C CYS A 64 -9.28 -10.32 6.40
N PRO A 65 -8.09 -9.88 6.87
CA PRO A 65 -6.82 -10.43 6.39
C PRO A 65 -6.71 -11.94 6.65
N THR A 66 -6.07 -12.66 5.74
CA THR A 66 -5.76 -14.09 5.87
C THR A 66 -4.25 -14.32 5.91
N ILE A 67 -3.78 -15.06 6.92
CA ILE A 67 -2.36 -15.26 7.18
C ILE A 67 -2.04 -16.75 7.10
N GLY A 68 -1.15 -17.12 6.19
CA GLY A 68 -0.49 -18.41 6.20
C GLY A 68 0.76 -18.33 7.07
N TRP A 69 0.75 -19.04 8.19
CA TRP A 69 1.90 -19.15 9.08
C TRP A 69 2.77 -20.32 8.63
N THR A 70 4.03 -20.07 8.27
CA THR A 70 4.96 -21.10 7.78
C THR A 70 6.14 -21.24 8.73
N ASP A 71 6.80 -22.40 8.74
CA ASP A 71 8.17 -22.46 9.25
C ASP A 71 9.15 -21.96 8.16
N ARG A 72 10.41 -21.71 8.52
CA ARG A 72 11.44 -21.28 7.55
C ARG A 72 11.71 -22.31 6.44
N ALA A 73 11.12 -23.51 6.49
CA ALA A 73 11.27 -24.58 5.52
C ALA A 73 9.96 -24.77 4.73
N GLY A 74 9.49 -23.68 4.09
CA GLY A 74 8.19 -23.54 3.39
C GLY A 74 7.91 -24.46 2.17
N ALA A 75 8.22 -25.75 2.24
CA ALA A 75 7.98 -26.72 1.17
C ALA A 75 6.64 -27.49 1.31
N ALA A 76 6.03 -27.53 2.50
CA ALA A 76 4.92 -28.46 2.78
C ALA A 76 3.52 -28.03 2.30
N ALA A 77 3.30 -26.74 1.97
CA ALA A 77 1.97 -26.20 1.65
C ALA A 77 1.93 -25.29 0.39
N ALA A 78 2.91 -25.41 -0.50
CA ALA A 78 3.08 -24.53 -1.67
C ALA A 78 1.79 -24.23 -2.49
N PRO A 79 0.86 -25.18 -2.71
CA PRO A 79 -0.38 -24.90 -3.45
C PRO A 79 -1.37 -23.98 -2.72
N LEU A 80 -1.32 -23.88 -1.39
CA LEU A 80 -2.23 -23.03 -0.62
C LEU A 80 -1.63 -21.65 -0.34
N SER A 81 -0.31 -21.57 -0.27
CA SER A 81 0.42 -20.37 0.17
C SER A 81 0.09 -19.12 -0.66
N GLU A 82 -0.12 -19.26 -1.98
CA GLU A 82 -0.45 -18.12 -2.86
C GLU A 82 -1.84 -17.51 -2.61
N HIS A 83 -2.74 -18.26 -1.98
CA HIS A 83 -4.12 -17.83 -1.74
C HIS A 83 -4.28 -16.96 -0.48
N PHE A 84 -3.28 -16.94 0.41
CA PHE A 84 -3.29 -16.07 1.59
C PHE A 84 -2.87 -14.64 1.25
N ASP A 85 -3.33 -13.67 2.05
CA ASP A 85 -2.89 -12.28 1.94
C ASP A 85 -1.45 -12.08 2.40
N LEU A 86 -1.04 -12.84 3.41
CA LEU A 86 0.28 -12.79 4.02
C LEU A 86 0.82 -14.20 4.20
N LEU A 87 2.13 -14.34 3.99
CA LEU A 87 2.90 -15.49 4.44
C LEU A 87 3.92 -14.97 5.43
N LEU A 88 3.87 -15.48 6.66
CA LEU A 88 4.75 -15.06 7.75
C LEU A 88 5.46 -16.28 8.32
N ASP A 89 6.76 -16.12 8.59
CA ASP A 89 7.64 -17.14 9.19
C ASP A 89 8.40 -16.63 10.42
N ASP A 90 8.04 -15.43 10.89
CA ASP A 90 8.65 -14.73 12.03
C ASP A 90 7.58 -14.29 13.05
N ASP A 91 7.79 -14.66 14.32
CA ASP A 91 6.81 -14.43 15.39
C ASP A 91 6.60 -12.93 15.64
N SER A 92 7.66 -12.12 15.47
CA SER A 92 7.59 -10.67 15.70
C SER A 92 6.77 -9.98 14.61
N ASP A 93 6.88 -10.43 13.36
CA ASP A 93 6.03 -9.94 12.28
C ASP A 93 4.56 -10.34 12.51
N LEU A 94 4.30 -11.57 12.95
CA LEU A 94 2.94 -12.01 13.30
C LEU A 94 2.35 -11.17 14.43
N GLU A 95 3.09 -10.96 15.52
CA GLU A 95 2.67 -10.11 16.64
C GLU A 95 2.38 -8.68 16.19
N THR A 96 3.20 -8.13 15.29
CA THR A 96 3.02 -6.78 14.74
C THR A 96 1.74 -6.67 13.92
N VAL A 97 1.52 -7.60 12.98
CA VAL A 97 0.31 -7.63 12.16
C VAL A 97 -0.93 -7.76 13.04
N LEU A 98 -0.92 -8.66 14.02
CA LEU A 98 -2.05 -8.86 14.91
C LEU A 98 -2.36 -7.63 15.76
N GLY A 99 -1.33 -6.95 16.27
CA GLY A 99 -1.51 -5.69 16.99
C GLY A 99 -2.17 -4.61 16.12
N TRP A 100 -1.85 -4.54 14.83
CA TRP A 100 -2.50 -3.61 13.91
C TRP A 100 -3.91 -4.03 13.54
N VAL A 101 -4.15 -5.30 13.24
CA VAL A 101 -5.50 -5.80 12.94
C VAL A 101 -6.44 -5.57 14.12
N GLU A 102 -5.97 -5.75 15.37
CA GLU A 102 -6.78 -5.46 16.56
C GLU A 102 -7.05 -3.96 16.77
N ARG A 103 -6.07 -3.09 16.50
CA ARG A 103 -6.24 -1.63 16.67
C ARG A 103 -6.96 -0.95 15.51
N ARG A 104 -6.87 -1.53 14.31
CA ARG A 104 -7.32 -0.97 13.03
C ARG A 104 -8.02 -2.05 12.17
N PRO A 105 -9.04 -2.74 12.71
CA PRO A 105 -9.67 -3.87 12.03
C PRO A 105 -10.36 -3.48 10.72
N LEU A 106 -10.99 -2.31 10.63
CA LEU A 106 -11.67 -1.84 9.42
C LEU A 106 -10.67 -1.49 8.31
N ALA A 107 -9.61 -0.74 8.63
CA ALA A 107 -8.56 -0.43 7.65
C ALA A 107 -7.82 -1.69 7.18
N SER A 108 -7.57 -2.64 8.10
CA SER A 108 -6.89 -3.90 7.77
C SER A 108 -7.74 -4.80 6.85
N MET A 109 -9.04 -4.95 7.16
CA MET A 109 -10.00 -5.63 6.29
C MET A 109 -10.04 -4.96 4.91
N ALA A 110 -10.19 -3.63 4.88
CA ALA A 110 -10.30 -2.87 3.63
C ALA A 110 -9.04 -3.02 2.77
N ALA A 111 -7.84 -2.99 3.36
CA ALA A 111 -6.58 -3.20 2.67
C ALA A 111 -6.53 -4.58 1.98
N ALA A 112 -6.86 -5.63 2.72
CA ALA A 112 -6.88 -7.01 2.21
C ALA A 112 -7.89 -7.16 1.06
N GLN A 113 -9.16 -6.80 1.29
CA GLN A 113 -10.21 -6.94 0.28
C GLN A 113 -9.94 -6.10 -0.97
N LEU A 114 -9.48 -4.86 -0.82
CA LEU A 114 -9.17 -3.98 -1.94
C LEU A 114 -8.05 -4.57 -2.81
N MET A 115 -6.98 -5.08 -2.21
CA MET A 115 -5.86 -5.64 -2.99
C MET A 115 -6.18 -7.01 -3.58
N ARG A 116 -7.05 -7.82 -2.96
CA ARG A 116 -7.61 -9.02 -3.61
C ARG A 116 -8.44 -8.64 -4.83
N HIS A 117 -9.33 -7.66 -4.71
CA HIS A 117 -10.18 -7.18 -5.79
C HIS A 117 -9.37 -6.57 -6.94
N SER A 118 -8.36 -5.77 -6.61
CA SER A 118 -7.57 -4.99 -7.58
C SER A 118 -6.50 -5.81 -8.30
N GLN A 119 -6.30 -7.07 -7.91
CA GLN A 119 -5.28 -7.95 -8.49
C GLN A 119 -5.54 -8.21 -9.97
N ASP A 120 -6.79 -8.52 -10.31
CA ASP A 120 -7.19 -8.90 -11.68
C ASP A 120 -7.90 -7.75 -12.42
N ALA A 121 -8.18 -6.64 -11.72
CA ALA A 121 -8.81 -5.46 -12.31
C ALA A 121 -7.84 -4.70 -13.25
N ASP A 122 -8.38 -3.92 -14.18
CA ASP A 122 -7.55 -2.96 -14.90
C ASP A 122 -7.04 -1.86 -13.93
N LEU A 123 -5.96 -1.19 -14.31
CA LEU A 123 -5.33 -0.21 -13.43
C LEU A 123 -6.26 0.98 -13.12
N HIS A 124 -7.08 1.40 -14.07
CA HIS A 124 -8.01 2.49 -13.86
C HIS A 124 -9.11 2.09 -12.88
N GLU A 125 -9.70 0.91 -13.04
CA GLU A 125 -10.66 0.33 -12.10
C GLU A 125 -10.07 0.21 -10.69
N ALA A 126 -8.84 -0.30 -10.56
CA ALA A 126 -8.15 -0.40 -9.27
C ALA A 126 -7.97 0.97 -8.60
N LEU A 127 -7.61 2.01 -9.36
CA LEU A 127 -7.49 3.39 -8.83
C LEU A 127 -8.83 3.99 -8.39
N ILE A 128 -9.92 3.67 -9.09
CA ILE A 128 -11.27 4.09 -8.70
C ILE A 128 -11.71 3.36 -7.42
N ALA A 129 -11.48 2.04 -7.34
CA ALA A 129 -11.77 1.24 -6.16
C ALA A 129 -10.98 1.74 -4.93
N GLU A 130 -9.68 1.99 -5.09
CA GLU A 130 -8.84 2.59 -4.04
C GLU A 130 -9.42 3.94 -3.58
N SER A 131 -9.80 4.79 -4.53
CA SER A 131 -10.38 6.10 -4.21
C SER A 131 -11.67 5.98 -3.40
N LEU A 132 -12.56 5.06 -3.76
CA LEU A 132 -13.81 4.82 -3.04
C LEU A 132 -13.54 4.28 -1.62
N VAL A 133 -12.67 3.29 -1.48
CA VAL A 133 -12.30 2.69 -0.19
C VAL A 133 -11.61 3.72 0.72
N TYR A 134 -10.59 4.42 0.21
CA TYR A 134 -9.86 5.44 0.98
C TYR A 134 -10.80 6.55 1.45
N SER A 135 -11.67 7.05 0.57
CA SER A 135 -12.63 8.11 0.91
C SER A 135 -13.65 7.62 1.94
N THR A 136 -14.09 6.36 1.87
CA THR A 136 -14.98 5.76 2.87
C THR A 136 -14.30 5.73 4.25
N LEU A 137 -13.05 5.26 4.32
CA LEU A 137 -12.28 5.18 5.57
C LEU A 137 -12.00 6.55 6.20
N GLN A 138 -11.91 7.62 5.41
CA GLN A 138 -11.80 8.99 5.95
C GLN A 138 -13.00 9.41 6.82
N SER A 139 -14.15 8.78 6.64
CA SER A 139 -15.33 8.99 7.50
C SER A 139 -15.46 7.94 8.61
N GLY A 140 -14.51 7.01 8.69
CA GLY A 140 -14.53 5.90 9.63
C GLY A 140 -14.03 6.26 11.04
N PRO A 141 -14.38 5.44 12.05
CA PRO A 141 -14.05 5.70 13.45
C PRO A 141 -12.54 5.62 13.74
N GLU A 142 -11.80 4.78 13.02
CA GLU A 142 -10.35 4.61 13.21
C GLU A 142 -9.57 5.85 12.79
N PHE A 143 -9.93 6.42 11.64
CA PHE A 143 -9.35 7.67 11.18
C PHE A 143 -9.76 8.83 12.08
N ALA A 144 -11.03 8.90 12.49
CA ALA A 144 -11.49 9.90 13.45
C ALA A 144 -10.72 9.84 14.78
N ALA A 145 -10.46 8.64 15.30
CA ALA A 145 -9.66 8.44 16.51
C ALA A 145 -8.20 8.89 16.32
N TRP A 146 -7.60 8.61 15.16
CA TRP A 146 -6.26 9.11 14.82
C TRP A 146 -6.23 10.65 14.71
N LEU A 147 -7.22 11.25 14.05
CA LEU A 147 -7.37 12.71 13.93
C LEU A 147 -7.43 13.40 15.30
N ALA A 148 -8.15 12.79 16.25
CA ALA A 148 -8.25 13.30 17.62
C ALA A 148 -6.93 13.18 18.41
N GLY A 149 -6.08 12.20 18.07
CA GLY A 149 -4.82 11.91 18.77
C GLY A 149 -3.57 12.56 18.19
N ARG A 150 -3.58 13.03 16.93
CA ARG A 150 -2.36 13.48 16.21
C ARG A 150 -1.75 14.82 16.65
N GLY A 151 -2.39 15.52 17.59
CA GLY A 151 -1.99 16.88 18.01
C GLY A 151 -2.37 17.97 16.99
N ALA A 152 -2.06 19.22 17.33
CA ALA A 152 -2.36 20.36 16.47
C ALA A 152 -1.45 20.37 15.22
N PRO A 153 -1.97 20.76 14.03
CA PRO A 153 -1.15 20.97 12.85
C PRO A 153 0.00 21.94 13.13
N ARG A 154 1.17 21.65 12.57
CA ARG A 154 2.34 22.50 12.78
C ARG A 154 2.33 23.61 11.74
N THR A 155 2.29 24.87 12.19
CA THR A 155 2.51 26.00 11.29
C THR A 155 3.97 26.00 10.84
N ARG A 156 4.18 26.01 9.52
CA ARG A 156 5.49 26.23 8.92
C ARG A 156 5.40 27.45 8.00
N PRO A 157 6.48 28.22 7.83
CA PRO A 157 6.50 29.30 6.86
C PRO A 157 6.09 28.78 5.49
N SER A 158 5.25 29.53 4.77
CA SER A 158 4.95 29.21 3.38
C SER A 158 6.21 29.38 2.54
N ASN A 159 6.60 28.35 1.80
CA ASN A 159 7.59 28.51 0.73
C ASN A 159 6.89 29.17 -0.48
N PRO A 160 7.33 30.35 -0.94
CA PRO A 160 6.74 31.00 -2.12
C PRO A 160 7.11 30.28 -3.43
N GLU A 161 8.10 29.39 -3.41
CA GLU A 161 8.49 28.63 -4.60
C GLU A 161 7.43 27.59 -5.01
N PRO A 162 7.42 27.17 -6.29
CA PRO A 162 6.57 26.07 -6.73
C PRO A 162 6.83 24.79 -5.94
N ALA A 163 5.76 24.07 -5.58
CA ALA A 163 5.87 22.78 -4.90
C ALA A 163 6.57 21.71 -5.78
N VAL A 164 6.50 21.85 -7.10
CA VAL A 164 7.26 21.07 -8.07
C VAL A 164 8.01 22.02 -8.99
N LEU A 165 9.34 21.90 -9.04
CA LEU A 165 10.15 22.59 -10.05
C LEU A 165 10.06 21.81 -11.36
N VAL A 166 9.94 22.54 -12.47
CA VAL A 166 9.79 21.98 -13.82
C VAL A 166 10.87 22.58 -14.71
N GLU A 167 11.79 21.74 -15.19
CA GLU A 167 12.90 22.16 -16.04
C GLU A 167 12.97 21.29 -17.30
N ARG A 168 13.09 21.93 -18.46
CA ARG A 168 13.27 21.24 -19.74
C ARG A 168 14.67 21.48 -20.27
N ASP A 169 15.35 20.41 -20.64
CA ASP A 169 16.66 20.42 -21.30
C ASP A 169 16.62 19.46 -22.49
N GLY A 170 16.43 20.00 -23.70
CA GLY A 170 16.21 19.19 -24.90
C GLY A 170 14.95 18.31 -24.80
N ASP A 171 15.16 17.00 -24.83
CA ASP A 171 14.15 15.95 -24.67
C ASP A 171 13.94 15.51 -23.21
N ARG A 172 14.71 16.06 -22.25
CA ARG A 172 14.54 15.76 -20.82
C ARG A 172 13.59 16.77 -20.16
N LEU A 173 12.61 16.26 -19.41
CA LEU A 173 11.76 17.03 -18.49
C LEU A 173 12.07 16.60 -17.05
N ALA A 174 12.77 17.44 -16.30
CA ALA A 174 13.03 17.22 -14.88
C ALA A 174 11.87 17.79 -14.04
N LEU A 175 11.31 16.94 -13.18
CA LEU A 175 10.31 17.31 -12.17
C LEU A 175 10.94 17.10 -10.79
N THR A 176 10.98 18.13 -9.95
CA THR A 176 11.58 18.02 -8.61
C THR A 176 10.59 18.43 -7.53
N PHE A 177 10.25 17.53 -6.61
CA PHE A 177 9.49 17.89 -5.40
C PHE A 177 10.30 18.89 -4.57
N ASN A 178 9.72 20.06 -4.30
CA ASN A 178 10.43 21.22 -3.75
C ASN A 178 9.76 21.76 -2.49
N ARG A 179 9.58 20.88 -1.50
CA ARG A 179 9.19 21.24 -0.13
C ARG A 179 10.15 20.55 0.87
N PRO A 180 11.48 20.73 0.75
CA PRO A 180 12.46 20.02 1.57
C PRO A 180 12.26 20.28 3.08
N GLU A 181 11.79 21.48 3.44
CA GLU A 181 11.44 21.86 4.81
C GLU A 181 10.32 21.00 5.41
N LYS A 182 9.49 20.38 4.56
CA LYS A 182 8.45 19.39 4.91
C LYS A 182 8.80 17.97 4.43
N ARG A 183 10.07 17.69 4.09
CA ARG A 183 10.51 16.41 3.51
C ARG A 183 9.65 15.99 2.32
N ASN A 184 9.26 16.97 1.51
CA ASN A 184 8.43 16.80 0.33
C ASN A 184 7.08 16.12 0.60
N ALA A 185 6.48 16.34 1.77
CA ALA A 185 5.14 15.85 2.08
C ALA A 185 4.14 16.20 0.97
N PHE A 186 3.39 15.19 0.53
CA PHE A 186 2.51 15.22 -0.62
C PHE A 186 1.17 15.87 -0.27
N SER A 187 1.13 17.19 -0.41
CA SER A 187 -0.06 18.03 -0.23
C SER A 187 -0.94 18.08 -1.49
N ALA A 188 -2.12 18.70 -1.38
CA ALA A 188 -2.94 19.09 -2.52
C ALA A 188 -2.17 19.97 -3.52
N GLN A 189 -1.36 20.92 -3.02
CA GLN A 189 -0.50 21.76 -3.87
C GLN A 189 0.55 20.94 -4.61
N MET A 190 1.22 20.00 -3.93
CA MET A 190 2.21 19.11 -4.53
C MET A 190 1.56 18.21 -5.60
N ARG A 191 0.39 17.63 -5.31
CA ARG A 191 -0.40 16.83 -6.26
C ARG A 191 -0.74 17.62 -7.51
N ASP A 192 -1.25 18.83 -7.34
CA ASP A 192 -1.71 19.66 -8.45
C ASP A 192 -0.53 20.07 -9.35
N ALA A 193 0.57 20.53 -8.74
CA ALA A 193 1.79 20.89 -9.47
C ALA A 193 2.44 19.68 -10.18
N LEU A 194 2.46 18.50 -9.54
CA LEU A 194 2.94 17.28 -10.19
C LEU A 194 2.05 16.89 -11.38
N ALA A 195 0.72 16.93 -11.23
CA ALA A 195 -0.20 16.63 -12.31
C ALA A 195 -0.04 17.59 -13.50
N GLU A 196 0.21 18.87 -13.25
CA GLU A 196 0.51 19.86 -14.28
C GLU A 196 1.83 19.56 -15.00
N GLY A 197 2.91 19.30 -14.26
CA GLY A 197 4.22 18.94 -14.84
C GLY A 197 4.15 17.67 -15.70
N LEU A 198 3.48 16.63 -15.22
CA LEU A 198 3.33 15.37 -15.95
C LEU A 198 2.50 15.52 -17.24
N ARG A 199 1.52 16.44 -17.26
CA ARG A 199 0.72 16.70 -18.47
C ARG A 199 1.55 17.29 -19.61
N ILE A 200 2.66 17.95 -19.32
CA ILE A 200 3.60 18.42 -20.35
C ILE A 200 4.15 17.22 -21.12
N ALA A 201 4.66 16.21 -20.42
CA ALA A 201 5.16 14.98 -21.05
C ALA A 201 4.04 14.11 -21.64
N GLN A 202 2.82 14.19 -21.10
CA GLN A 202 1.66 13.54 -21.72
C GLN A 202 1.31 14.16 -23.08
N ALA A 203 1.48 15.47 -23.24
CA ALA A 203 1.21 16.18 -24.49
C ALA A 203 2.38 16.12 -25.50
N ASP A 204 3.62 16.00 -25.03
CA ASP A 204 4.82 15.89 -25.85
C ASP A 204 5.49 14.52 -25.65
N GLU A 205 5.21 13.58 -26.57
CA GLU A 205 5.73 12.21 -26.53
C GLU A 205 7.25 12.11 -26.72
N SER A 206 7.90 13.18 -27.19
CA SER A 206 9.36 13.23 -27.32
C SER A 206 10.06 13.34 -25.96
N LEU A 207 9.34 13.76 -24.92
CA LEU A 207 9.93 14.03 -23.61
C LEU A 207 10.18 12.75 -22.79
N GLN A 208 11.36 12.66 -22.19
CA GLN A 208 11.72 11.73 -21.13
C GLN A 208 11.65 12.44 -19.78
N VAL A 209 10.88 11.89 -18.84
CA VAL A 209 10.66 12.48 -17.51
C VAL A 209 11.65 11.92 -16.51
N VAL A 210 12.29 12.80 -15.74
CA VAL A 210 13.05 12.42 -14.55
C VAL A 210 12.40 13.08 -13.33
N LEU A 211 11.88 12.27 -12.41
CA LEU A 211 11.27 12.73 -11.17
C LEU A 211 12.23 12.55 -9.99
N ARG A 212 12.46 13.62 -9.22
CA ARG A 212 13.36 13.68 -8.06
C ARG A 212 12.70 14.40 -6.89
N GLY A 213 13.30 14.30 -5.71
CA GLY A 213 12.97 15.15 -4.56
C GLY A 213 14.13 16.08 -4.18
N ALA A 214 13.84 17.27 -3.68
CA ALA A 214 14.83 18.19 -3.12
C ALA A 214 15.11 17.85 -1.64
N GLY A 215 16.33 18.13 -1.18
CA GLY A 215 16.73 17.95 0.23
C GLY A 215 16.96 16.49 0.63
N ASP A 216 16.80 16.17 1.92
CA ASP A 216 17.24 14.90 2.52
C ASP A 216 16.29 13.71 2.31
N ALA A 217 15.13 13.92 1.67
CA ALA A 217 14.14 12.87 1.44
C ALA A 217 13.50 13.06 0.08
N PHE A 218 13.20 11.95 -0.60
CA PHE A 218 12.37 11.98 -1.80
C PHE A 218 10.97 12.51 -1.47
N CYS A 219 10.22 11.83 -0.60
CA CYS A 219 8.88 12.22 -0.14
C CYS A 219 8.45 11.43 1.10
N SER A 220 8.05 12.13 2.15
CA SER A 220 7.62 11.54 3.43
C SER A 220 6.15 11.10 3.48
N GLY A 221 5.47 10.98 2.35
CA GLY A 221 4.06 10.60 2.26
C GLY A 221 3.11 11.78 2.27
N GLY A 222 1.82 11.53 2.51
CA GLY A 222 0.79 12.57 2.52
C GLY A 222 1.07 13.68 3.55
N ASP A 223 0.71 14.92 3.22
CA ASP A 223 0.82 16.04 4.17
C ASP A 223 -0.23 15.88 5.29
N LEU A 224 0.22 15.36 6.44
CA LEU A 224 -0.65 15.04 7.59
C LEU A 224 -1.39 16.27 8.13
N ASP A 225 -0.89 17.49 7.88
CA ASP A 225 -1.57 18.73 8.27
C ASP A 225 -2.86 18.96 7.43
N GLU A 226 -2.97 18.38 6.24
CA GLU A 226 -4.17 18.48 5.38
C GLU A 226 -5.20 17.38 5.65
N PHE A 227 -4.86 16.37 6.44
CA PHE A 227 -5.74 15.24 6.71
C PHE A 227 -6.97 15.72 7.51
N GLY A 228 -8.17 15.33 7.08
CA GLY A 228 -9.42 15.78 7.67
C GLY A 228 -9.89 17.19 7.25
N THR A 229 -9.24 17.83 6.27
CA THR A 229 -9.66 19.15 5.77
C THR A 229 -10.69 19.08 4.63
N VAL A 230 -10.81 17.92 3.97
CA VAL A 230 -11.83 17.69 2.93
C VAL A 230 -13.19 17.52 3.61
N PRO A 231 -14.26 18.20 3.12
CA PRO A 231 -15.53 18.27 3.84
C PRO A 231 -16.26 16.94 3.97
N ASP A 232 -16.15 16.06 2.96
CA ASP A 232 -16.87 14.79 2.91
C ASP A 232 -16.21 13.78 1.94
N PRO A 233 -16.49 12.47 2.10
CA PRO A 233 -15.98 11.42 1.24
C PRO A 233 -16.32 11.55 -0.25
N ALA A 234 -17.49 12.08 -0.62
CA ALA A 234 -17.88 12.20 -2.02
C ALA A 234 -17.04 13.29 -2.72
N THR A 235 -16.82 14.42 -2.04
CA THR A 235 -15.87 15.46 -2.48
C THR A 235 -14.45 14.91 -2.56
N ALA A 236 -14.00 14.15 -1.56
CA ALA A 236 -12.68 13.50 -1.56
C ALA A 236 -12.50 12.59 -2.79
N HIS A 237 -13.48 11.74 -3.08
CA HIS A 237 -13.48 10.87 -4.24
C HIS A 237 -13.43 11.67 -5.56
N ALA A 238 -14.26 12.71 -5.70
CA ALA A 238 -14.30 13.54 -6.91
C ALA A 238 -12.95 14.24 -7.20
N ILE A 239 -12.30 14.76 -6.16
CA ILE A 239 -10.96 15.36 -6.27
C ILE A 239 -9.95 14.33 -6.78
N ARG A 240 -9.95 13.13 -6.18
CA ARG A 240 -9.04 12.04 -6.56
C ARG A 240 -9.30 11.52 -7.97
N SER A 241 -10.55 11.42 -8.39
CA SER A 241 -10.92 10.94 -9.73
C SER A 241 -10.52 11.91 -10.86
N THR A 242 -10.38 13.20 -10.55
CA THR A 242 -10.03 14.23 -11.55
C THR A 242 -8.54 14.58 -11.58
N ARG A 243 -7.84 14.47 -10.45
CA ARG A 243 -6.41 14.84 -10.31
C ARG A 243 -5.53 13.71 -9.75
N ASN A 244 -5.76 12.49 -10.22
CA ASN A 244 -4.92 11.35 -9.88
C ASN A 244 -3.56 11.41 -10.61
N ALA A 245 -2.48 11.75 -9.91
CA ALA A 245 -1.13 11.77 -10.46
C ALA A 245 -0.65 10.37 -10.90
N GLY A 246 -1.00 9.31 -10.16
CA GLY A 246 -0.70 7.92 -10.51
C GLY A 246 -1.27 7.50 -11.87
N ARG A 247 -2.50 7.93 -12.20
CA ARG A 247 -3.11 7.70 -13.53
C ARG A 247 -2.34 8.38 -14.67
N ILE A 248 -1.83 9.59 -14.43
CA ILE A 248 -1.04 10.30 -15.45
C ILE A 248 0.31 9.60 -15.59
N LEU A 249 1.00 9.33 -14.47
CA LEU A 249 2.27 8.60 -14.44
C LEU A 249 2.18 7.27 -15.21
N SER A 250 1.15 6.46 -14.93
CA SER A 250 0.98 5.16 -15.60
C SER A 250 0.81 5.29 -17.11
N SER A 251 0.15 6.35 -17.59
CA SER A 251 -0.07 6.57 -19.03
C SER A 251 1.22 6.91 -19.80
N ILE A 252 2.25 7.38 -19.10
CA ILE A 252 3.55 7.73 -19.68
C ILE A 252 4.70 6.91 -19.10
N ALA A 253 4.39 5.84 -18.37
CA ALA A 253 5.34 5.07 -17.56
C ALA A 253 6.66 4.72 -18.30
N PRO A 254 6.65 4.23 -19.56
CA PRO A 254 7.89 3.87 -20.26
C PRO A 254 8.90 5.02 -20.40
N ARG A 255 8.44 6.28 -20.29
CA ARG A 255 9.26 7.49 -20.41
C ARG A 255 9.55 8.15 -19.06
N VAL A 256 9.14 7.54 -17.94
CA VAL A 256 9.34 8.09 -16.59
C VAL A 256 10.42 7.31 -15.86
N ARG A 257 11.48 8.01 -15.48
CA ARG A 257 12.47 7.56 -14.50
C ARG A 257 12.27 8.31 -13.18
N VAL A 258 12.25 7.59 -12.08
CA VAL A 258 12.22 8.18 -10.73
C VAL A 258 13.51 7.85 -10.01
N GLU A 259 14.07 8.84 -9.32
CA GLU A 259 15.28 8.67 -8.53
C GLU A 259 14.97 8.94 -7.06
N LEU A 260 15.12 7.89 -6.26
CA LEU A 260 14.69 7.82 -4.86
C LEU A 260 15.89 7.92 -3.92
N HIS A 261 15.73 8.66 -2.82
CA HIS A 261 16.73 8.80 -1.77
C HIS A 261 16.05 9.13 -0.43
N GLY A 262 16.73 8.83 0.67
CA GLY A 262 16.19 9.02 2.02
C GLY A 262 14.78 8.43 2.19
N ALA A 263 13.87 9.20 2.80
CA ALA A 263 12.51 8.71 3.06
C ALA A 263 11.65 8.65 1.78
N CYS A 264 11.11 7.46 1.49
CA CYS A 264 10.14 7.18 0.43
C CYS A 264 8.90 6.51 1.05
N VAL A 265 8.03 7.29 1.68
CA VAL A 265 6.95 6.80 2.55
C VAL A 265 5.58 7.09 1.93
N GLY A 266 4.62 6.16 1.99
CA GLY A 266 3.27 6.35 1.44
C GLY A 266 3.32 6.85 0.00
N ALA A 267 2.68 8.00 -0.28
CA ALA A 267 2.76 8.67 -1.58
C ALA A 267 4.17 8.76 -2.20
N GLY A 268 5.22 8.82 -1.38
CA GLY A 268 6.62 8.83 -1.78
C GLY A 268 7.17 7.53 -2.36
N ILE A 269 6.47 6.40 -2.24
CA ILE A 269 6.77 5.14 -2.96
C ILE A 269 5.59 4.64 -3.79
N GLU A 270 4.35 4.99 -3.41
CA GLU A 270 3.15 4.66 -4.17
C GLU A 270 3.14 5.26 -5.58
N LEU A 271 3.57 6.54 -5.72
CA LEU A 271 3.66 7.20 -7.02
C LEU A 271 4.83 6.67 -7.87
N PRO A 272 6.07 6.54 -7.33
CA PRO A 272 7.16 5.93 -8.08
C PRO A 272 6.87 4.54 -8.62
N ALA A 273 6.07 3.73 -7.95
CA ALA A 273 5.72 2.39 -8.40
C ALA A 273 4.92 2.36 -9.73
N PHE A 274 4.43 3.49 -10.23
CA PHE A 274 3.85 3.60 -11.59
C PHE A 274 4.89 3.86 -12.70
N ALA A 275 6.11 4.26 -12.36
CA ALA A 275 7.12 4.63 -13.35
C ALA A 275 7.68 3.40 -14.08
N GLY A 276 8.15 3.61 -15.31
CA GLY A 276 8.81 2.55 -16.09
C GLY A 276 10.20 2.23 -15.57
N ARG A 277 10.85 3.15 -14.86
CA ARG A 277 12.13 2.92 -14.21
C ARG A 277 12.24 3.65 -12.88
N VAL A 278 12.72 2.96 -11.84
CA VAL A 278 12.91 3.48 -10.49
C VAL A 278 14.30 3.08 -10.02
N ALA A 279 15.14 4.08 -9.78
CA ALA A 279 16.45 3.92 -9.15
C ALA A 279 16.39 4.40 -7.71
N ALA A 280 17.15 3.77 -6.82
CA ALA A 280 17.23 4.17 -5.42
C ALA A 280 18.68 4.28 -4.94
N ARG A 281 18.97 5.35 -4.20
CA ARG A 281 20.24 5.50 -3.47
C ARG A 281 20.30 4.54 -2.27
N PRO A 282 21.49 4.16 -1.77
CA PRO A 282 21.62 3.19 -0.70
C PRO A 282 21.02 3.66 0.64
N ASP A 283 20.83 4.97 0.81
CA ASP A 283 20.21 5.59 1.99
C ASP A 283 18.67 5.60 1.93
N ALA A 284 18.07 5.16 0.81
CA ALA A 284 16.63 5.12 0.65
C ALA A 284 15.98 4.04 1.53
N PHE A 285 14.82 4.37 2.10
CA PHE A 285 13.94 3.39 2.76
C PHE A 285 12.48 3.59 2.36
N PHE A 286 11.71 2.49 2.38
CA PHE A 286 10.33 2.44 1.89
C PHE A 286 9.37 1.94 2.95
N GLN A 287 8.19 2.55 3.06
CA GLN A 287 7.23 2.24 4.11
C GLN A 287 5.79 2.60 3.69
N LEU A 288 4.81 1.78 4.09
CA LEU A 288 3.37 2.04 3.95
C LEU A 288 2.70 2.11 5.34
N PRO A 289 2.64 3.29 5.98
CA PRO A 289 2.14 3.43 7.35
C PRO A 289 0.62 3.61 7.47
N GLU A 290 -0.13 3.64 6.37
CA GLU A 290 -1.50 4.17 6.32
C GLU A 290 -2.50 3.41 7.21
N VAL A 291 -2.32 2.10 7.38
CA VAL A 291 -3.18 1.28 8.25
C VAL A 291 -3.15 1.79 9.69
N SER A 292 -1.99 2.25 10.18
CA SER A 292 -1.88 2.82 11.54
C SER A 292 -2.74 4.08 11.72
N LEU A 293 -3.03 4.78 10.63
CA LEU A 293 -3.87 5.98 10.58
C LEU A 293 -5.36 5.62 10.48
N GLY A 294 -5.74 4.35 10.32
CA GLY A 294 -7.11 3.94 10.00
C GLY A 294 -7.46 4.11 8.52
N LEU A 295 -6.46 4.05 7.64
CA LEU A 295 -6.58 4.23 6.19
C LEU A 295 -5.91 3.08 5.43
N VAL A 296 -6.10 3.03 4.12
CA VAL A 296 -5.31 2.21 3.19
C VAL A 296 -4.28 3.08 2.47
N PRO A 297 -3.21 2.52 1.86
CA PRO A 297 -2.40 3.25 0.88
C PRO A 297 -3.32 3.92 -0.15
N GLY A 298 -3.09 5.21 -0.38
CA GLY A 298 -4.10 6.08 -0.98
C GLY A 298 -3.57 6.98 -2.09
N ALA A 299 -2.31 6.96 -2.46
CA ALA A 299 -1.78 7.70 -3.61
C ALA A 299 -1.64 6.81 -4.87
N GLY A 300 -2.39 5.70 -4.92
CA GLY A 300 -2.31 4.65 -5.94
C GLY A 300 -1.58 3.40 -5.46
N GLY A 301 -1.14 3.33 -4.20
CA GLY A 301 -0.33 2.26 -3.66
C GLY A 301 -0.97 0.88 -3.69
N THR A 302 -2.29 0.79 -3.51
CA THR A 302 -2.99 -0.49 -3.61
C THR A 302 -3.18 -0.95 -5.06
N ALA A 303 -2.91 -0.07 -6.02
CA ALA A 303 -2.91 -0.39 -7.44
C ALA A 303 -1.49 -0.62 -8.00
N SER A 304 -0.52 0.22 -7.66
CA SER A 304 0.83 0.16 -8.24
C SER A 304 1.72 -0.89 -7.58
N LEU A 305 1.79 -0.96 -6.25
CA LEU A 305 2.71 -1.88 -5.58
C LEU A 305 2.36 -3.36 -5.82
N PRO A 306 1.09 -3.80 -5.78
CA PRO A 306 0.77 -5.20 -6.05
C PRO A 306 1.17 -5.65 -7.46
N ARG A 307 1.12 -4.75 -8.45
CA ARG A 307 1.57 -5.03 -9.82
C ARG A 307 3.09 -5.12 -9.94
N ARG A 308 3.82 -4.55 -8.99
CA ARG A 308 5.29 -4.48 -9.01
C ARG A 308 5.96 -5.55 -8.15
N ILE A 309 5.43 -5.78 -6.94
CA ILE A 309 6.00 -6.72 -5.96
C ILE A 309 5.03 -7.81 -5.51
N GLY A 310 3.84 -7.87 -6.10
CA GLY A 310 2.80 -8.82 -5.69
C GLY A 310 2.00 -8.35 -4.47
N ARG A 311 0.80 -8.91 -4.35
CA ARG A 311 -0.16 -8.61 -3.26
C ARG A 311 0.44 -8.87 -1.88
N GLN A 312 1.10 -10.02 -1.69
CA GLN A 312 1.57 -10.46 -0.38
C GLN A 312 2.64 -9.53 0.22
N ARG A 313 3.63 -9.13 -0.58
CA ARG A 313 4.65 -8.17 -0.13
C ARG A 313 4.07 -6.79 0.12
N THR A 314 3.09 -6.36 -0.69
CA THR A 314 2.41 -5.08 -0.49
C THR A 314 1.62 -5.08 0.82
N LEU A 315 0.84 -6.13 1.08
CA LEU A 315 0.09 -6.30 2.32
C LEU A 315 1.02 -6.44 3.52
N TYR A 316 2.18 -7.11 3.37
CA TYR A 316 3.19 -7.17 4.42
C TYR A 316 3.64 -5.75 4.81
N MET A 317 4.02 -4.92 3.84
CA MET A 317 4.42 -3.53 4.12
C MET A 317 3.30 -2.73 4.79
N ALA A 318 2.06 -2.88 4.31
CA ALA A 318 0.91 -2.11 4.81
C ALA A 318 0.46 -2.54 6.21
N LEU A 319 0.43 -3.85 6.50
CA LEU A 319 -0.09 -4.41 7.76
C LEU A 319 0.98 -4.50 8.87
N THR A 320 2.27 -4.49 8.53
CA THR A 320 3.35 -4.32 9.53
C THR A 320 3.69 -2.85 9.76
N GLY A 321 3.59 -2.03 8.70
CA GLY A 321 4.17 -0.69 8.67
C GLY A 321 5.69 -0.69 8.74
N HIS A 322 6.37 -1.81 8.47
CA HIS A 322 7.82 -1.91 8.53
C HIS A 322 8.50 -1.10 7.42
N ARG A 323 9.74 -0.68 7.70
CA ARG A 323 10.63 -0.11 6.70
C ARG A 323 11.36 -1.24 5.99
N ILE A 324 11.43 -1.18 4.68
CA ILE A 324 12.35 -1.98 3.89
C ILE A 324 13.46 -1.07 3.33
N ASP A 325 14.68 -1.60 3.29
CA ASP A 325 15.85 -0.90 2.78
C ASP A 325 15.97 -1.04 1.25
N ALA A 326 16.89 -0.29 0.64
CA ALA A 326 17.12 -0.32 -0.80
C ALA A 326 17.54 -1.70 -1.34
N PRO A 327 18.42 -2.47 -0.69
CA PRO A 327 18.71 -3.85 -1.11
C PRO A 327 17.48 -4.76 -1.11
N THR A 328 16.63 -4.71 -0.08
CA THR A 328 15.39 -5.50 -0.02
C THR A 328 14.41 -5.06 -1.11
N ALA A 329 14.26 -3.75 -1.31
CA ALA A 329 13.41 -3.19 -2.37
C ALA A 329 13.87 -3.65 -3.76
N LEU A 330 15.18 -3.70 -4.03
CA LEU A 330 15.74 -4.23 -5.27
C LEU A 330 15.44 -5.72 -5.42
N ALA A 331 15.70 -6.51 -4.38
CA ALA A 331 15.44 -7.95 -4.38
C ALA A 331 13.96 -8.30 -4.60
N TRP A 332 13.05 -7.42 -4.16
CA TRP A 332 11.62 -7.58 -4.35
C TRP A 332 11.11 -7.09 -5.71
N GLY A 333 11.91 -6.32 -6.46
CA GLY A 333 11.51 -5.64 -7.69
C GLY A 333 10.75 -4.33 -7.45
N LEU A 334 10.73 -3.81 -6.22
CA LEU A 334 10.17 -2.49 -5.91
C LEU A 334 11.04 -1.35 -6.45
N VAL A 335 12.32 -1.60 -6.72
CA VAL A 335 13.19 -0.70 -7.48
C VAL A 335 13.96 -1.52 -8.50
N ASP A 336 14.38 -0.91 -9.60
CA ASP A 336 15.02 -1.62 -10.72
C ASP A 336 16.55 -1.60 -10.62
N GLU A 337 17.11 -0.60 -9.92
CA GLU A 337 18.55 -0.50 -9.68
C GLU A 337 18.87 0.32 -8.43
N LEU A 338 20.08 0.09 -7.90
CA LEU A 338 20.69 0.99 -6.94
C LEU A 338 21.54 2.02 -7.69
N SER A 339 21.37 3.29 -7.38
CA SER A 339 22.20 4.39 -7.88
C SER A 339 23.21 4.83 -6.81
N ASP A 340 24.28 5.49 -7.22
CA ASP A 340 25.27 6.08 -6.31
C ASP A 340 24.71 7.23 -5.45
#